data_AF-K0UT16-F1
#
_entry.id   AF-K0UT16-F1
#
_cell.length_a   1.000
_cell.length_b   1.000
_cell.length_c   1.000
_cell.angle_alpha   90.00
_cell.angle_beta   90.00
_cell.angle_gamma   90.00
#
_symmetry.space_group_name_H-M   'P 1'
#
loop_
_entity.id
_entity.type
_entity.pdbx_description
1 polymer ?
#
loop_
_entity_poly.entity_id
_entity_poly.type
_entity_poly.pdbx_seq_one_letter_code
_entity_poly.pdbx_strand_id
1 'polypeptide(L)'
;MTNPAVELADLSIGYRHRRQVSTVATGLDAQARRGELTVLIGPNGAGKSTLIRTLAGLQPALGGQVLLDGTDLTKLPRDELARRVGVVLTERIDPGLLSARELVGLGRIPHLGLAARLGRADEEIVDWALAATGAGHLASRSAAELSDGECQRVLTARALAQQPGLLILDEPTAFLDVSARAALFGLLRKLARDQQLAVVLSTHDLELALRVADRVWLMDRSGTLTDTIGEELMVSGRISAMFGNDTLHFDPASGMFTIVDDGDHRTARIEAAEPLRSAVTRVLSREGWRDGDSAEIILTATDVDTIAVRTMAGAEIVALRDLPQLLRSVPAGSHRCVQADQVASALAQLSTVSSYFAVSTGQIPDGDWRPVAQLYTDEQLLAGVVERVRERIGAPDLRVAVSTFYLGFAARLWSIGLGGLAEHGLLVDLHRDQLWFSESGGSVRLHLRHPIAWRAAGSERLLVDMVLRDHLTPLAAAVRRLGPISQRLLLGNAASALLGAARALSRHRGGELAAEPGWILARGLFDDERLSGTISFNGSSTDYRRTSCCLFYRTPDAGLCGDCTLTHKPETDSRLEKGST
;
A
#
# COMPACT_ATOMS: atom_id res chain seq x y z
N MET A 1 14.56 -27.83 -37.31
CA MET A 1 14.70 -26.38 -37.09
C MET A 1 14.08 -25.68 -38.27
N THR A 2 13.04 -24.88 -38.05
CA THR A 2 12.41 -24.07 -39.11
C THR A 2 13.37 -22.96 -39.50
N ASN A 3 13.57 -22.75 -40.80
CA ASN A 3 14.39 -21.65 -41.30
C ASN A 3 13.76 -20.31 -40.85
N PRO A 4 14.57 -19.31 -40.44
CA PRO A 4 14.05 -17.99 -40.12
C PRO A 4 13.39 -17.38 -41.37
N ALA A 5 12.31 -16.61 -41.16
CA ALA A 5 11.68 -15.86 -42.24
C ALA A 5 12.61 -14.73 -42.68
N VAL A 6 13.23 -14.07 -41.71
CA VAL A 6 14.22 -13.01 -41.91
C VAL A 6 15.44 -13.28 -41.03
N GLU A 7 16.61 -13.15 -41.63
CA GLU A 7 17.90 -13.21 -40.94
C GLU A 7 18.76 -12.01 -41.34
N LEU A 8 19.34 -11.37 -40.34
CA LEU A 8 20.31 -10.28 -40.48
C LEU A 8 21.68 -10.88 -40.24
N ALA A 9 22.61 -10.68 -41.17
CA ALA A 9 23.98 -11.21 -41.09
C ALA A 9 24.98 -10.07 -41.28
N ASP A 10 25.66 -9.69 -40.20
CA ASP A 10 26.63 -8.58 -40.14
C ASP A 10 26.08 -7.28 -40.77
N LEU A 11 24.79 -7.02 -40.58
CA LEU A 11 24.08 -5.97 -41.31
C LEU A 11 24.56 -4.60 -40.87
N SER A 12 24.82 -3.71 -41.83
CA SER A 12 25.12 -2.30 -41.60
C SER A 12 24.06 -1.41 -42.23
N ILE A 13 23.51 -0.48 -41.44
CA ILE A 13 22.41 0.40 -41.85
C ILE A 13 22.78 1.87 -41.69
N GLY A 14 22.17 2.72 -42.51
CA GLY A 14 22.35 4.16 -42.44
C GLY A 14 21.88 4.86 -43.71
N TYR A 15 22.37 6.07 -43.93
CA TYR A 15 21.91 6.95 -45.01
C TYR A 15 23.06 7.28 -45.96
N ARG A 16 22.77 7.22 -47.27
CA ARG A 16 23.67 7.68 -48.33
C ARG A 16 23.12 8.96 -48.93
N HIS A 17 23.82 10.08 -48.73
CA HIS A 17 23.46 11.36 -49.31
C HIS A 17 24.61 11.89 -50.18
N ARG A 18 24.43 11.89 -51.50
CA ARG A 18 25.47 12.20 -52.50
C ARG A 18 26.71 11.31 -52.30
N ARG A 19 27.85 11.92 -51.92
CA ARG A 19 29.13 11.22 -51.65
C ARG A 19 29.36 10.95 -50.16
N GLN A 20 28.45 11.35 -49.27
CA GLN A 20 28.57 11.11 -47.83
C GLN A 20 27.72 9.91 -47.42
N VAL A 21 28.31 9.06 -46.59
CA VAL A 21 27.65 7.92 -45.95
C VAL A 21 27.60 8.22 -44.46
N SER A 22 26.39 8.21 -43.89
CA SER A 22 26.16 8.31 -42.46
C SER A 22 25.72 6.95 -41.96
N THR A 23 26.63 6.25 -41.28
CA THR A 23 26.36 4.95 -40.68
C THR A 23 25.61 5.13 -39.37
N VAL A 24 24.49 4.43 -39.22
CA VAL A 24 23.66 4.46 -38.00
C VAL A 24 24.03 3.30 -37.08
N ALA A 25 24.21 2.10 -37.65
CA ALA A 25 24.58 0.91 -36.89
C ALA A 25 25.25 -0.14 -37.80
N THR A 26 26.10 -0.99 -37.23
CA THR A 26 26.90 -2.01 -37.94
C THR A 26 26.95 -3.30 -37.14
N GLY A 27 27.18 -4.44 -37.79
CA GLY A 27 27.28 -5.73 -37.10
C GLY A 27 25.96 -6.17 -36.47
N LEU A 28 24.84 -5.92 -37.16
CA LEU A 28 23.52 -6.31 -36.66
C LEU A 28 23.23 -7.74 -37.06
N ASP A 29 23.12 -8.61 -36.06
CA ASP A 29 22.75 -10.02 -36.21
C ASP A 29 21.45 -10.29 -35.43
N ALA A 30 20.43 -10.81 -36.12
CA ALA A 30 19.15 -11.14 -35.52
C ALA A 30 18.30 -12.03 -36.44
N GLN A 31 17.31 -12.71 -35.87
CA GLN A 31 16.38 -13.56 -36.62
C GLN A 31 14.93 -13.33 -36.22
N ALA A 32 14.04 -13.29 -37.22
CA ALA A 32 12.59 -13.31 -37.02
C ALA A 32 12.02 -14.56 -37.69
N ARG A 33 11.23 -15.36 -36.95
CA ARG A 33 10.72 -16.63 -37.45
C ARG A 33 9.22 -16.56 -37.73
N ARG A 34 8.75 -17.49 -38.56
CA ARG A 34 7.33 -17.68 -38.83
C ARG A 34 6.62 -18.10 -37.55
N GLY A 35 5.43 -17.56 -37.32
CA GLY A 35 4.68 -17.87 -36.09
C GLY A 35 5.03 -16.96 -34.90
N GLU A 36 6.05 -16.12 -35.02
CA GLU A 36 6.53 -15.25 -33.94
C GLU A 36 6.14 -13.78 -34.18
N LEU A 37 5.73 -13.11 -33.10
CA LEU A 37 5.73 -11.66 -33.01
C LEU A 37 7.08 -11.17 -32.45
N THR A 38 7.91 -10.61 -33.33
CA THR A 38 9.16 -9.97 -32.97
C THR A 38 8.95 -8.47 -32.78
N VAL A 39 9.33 -7.94 -31.62
CA VAL A 39 9.17 -6.51 -31.31
C VAL A 39 10.52 -5.81 -31.19
N LEU A 40 10.73 -4.80 -32.02
CA LEU A 40 11.88 -3.91 -32.04
C LEU A 40 11.66 -2.72 -31.09
N ILE A 41 12.44 -2.68 -30.01
CA ILE A 41 12.41 -1.64 -28.99
C ILE A 41 13.77 -0.92 -28.91
N GLY A 42 13.76 0.28 -28.36
CA GLY A 42 14.95 1.10 -28.20
C GLY A 42 14.61 2.59 -28.12
N PRO A 43 15.54 3.44 -27.67
CA PRO A 43 15.31 4.87 -27.56
C PRO A 43 15.13 5.54 -28.94
N ASN A 44 14.64 6.78 -28.91
CA ASN A 44 14.58 7.62 -30.12
C ASN A 44 15.99 7.84 -30.67
N GLY A 45 16.11 7.79 -32.00
CA GLY A 45 17.40 7.94 -32.69
C GLY A 45 18.29 6.70 -32.71
N ALA A 46 17.91 5.57 -32.08
CA ALA A 46 18.71 4.34 -32.09
C ALA A 46 18.87 3.70 -33.49
N GLY A 47 18.01 4.05 -34.45
CA GLY A 47 18.05 3.48 -35.82
C GLY A 47 16.92 2.50 -36.14
N LYS A 48 15.90 2.37 -35.29
CA LYS A 48 14.76 1.44 -35.49
C LYS A 48 14.08 1.58 -36.85
N SER A 49 13.64 2.79 -37.22
CA SER A 49 13.00 3.04 -38.52
C SER A 49 13.96 2.84 -39.70
N THR A 50 15.27 3.09 -39.50
CA THR A 50 16.31 2.78 -40.49
C THR A 50 16.43 1.27 -40.69
N LEU A 51 16.39 0.49 -39.60
CA LEU A 51 16.40 -0.97 -39.68
C LEU A 51 15.14 -1.48 -40.41
N ILE A 52 13.96 -1.02 -39.99
CA ILE A 52 12.67 -1.38 -40.61
C ILE A 52 12.65 -1.10 -42.11
N ARG A 53 13.07 0.10 -42.55
CA ARG A 53 13.11 0.44 -43.98
C ARG A 53 14.10 -0.44 -44.76
N THR A 54 15.19 -0.87 -44.12
CA THR A 54 16.17 -1.78 -44.73
C THR A 54 15.59 -3.18 -44.88
N LEU A 55 14.94 -3.70 -43.83
CA LEU A 55 14.26 -5.01 -43.86
C LEU A 55 13.10 -5.06 -44.86
N ALA A 56 12.40 -3.93 -45.04
CA ALA A 56 11.35 -3.77 -46.05
C ALA A 56 11.87 -3.59 -47.48
N GLY A 57 13.19 -3.47 -47.68
CA GLY A 57 13.80 -3.20 -48.98
C GLY A 57 13.50 -1.80 -49.55
N LEU A 58 13.01 -0.88 -48.71
CA LEU A 58 12.73 0.52 -49.07
C LEU A 58 14.00 1.37 -49.15
N GLN A 59 15.07 0.93 -48.49
CA GLN A 59 16.41 1.48 -48.64
C GLN A 59 17.46 0.36 -48.69
N PRO A 60 18.58 0.56 -49.40
CA PRO A 60 19.66 -0.43 -49.43
C PRO A 60 20.44 -0.45 -48.11
N ALA A 61 20.94 -1.62 -47.74
CA ALA A 61 21.94 -1.75 -46.68
C ALA A 61 23.25 -1.03 -47.06
N LEU A 62 24.02 -0.59 -46.06
CA LEU A 62 25.37 -0.06 -46.24
C LEU A 62 26.41 -1.18 -46.35
N GLY A 63 26.14 -2.33 -45.75
CA GLY A 63 26.98 -3.54 -45.70
C GLY A 63 26.22 -4.70 -45.08
N GLY A 64 26.82 -5.90 -45.10
CA GLY A 64 26.16 -7.14 -44.66
C GLY A 64 25.00 -7.57 -45.56
N GLN A 65 24.15 -8.46 -45.06
CA GLN A 65 23.02 -9.02 -45.82
C GLN A 65 21.74 -9.10 -44.98
N VAL A 66 20.59 -8.99 -45.68
CA VAL A 66 19.27 -9.35 -45.17
C VAL A 66 18.79 -10.55 -45.98
N LEU A 67 18.59 -11.68 -45.34
CA LEU A 67 18.14 -12.92 -45.97
C LEU A 67 16.64 -13.10 -45.70
N LEU A 68 15.84 -13.19 -46.77
CA LEU A 68 14.41 -13.49 -46.73
C LEU A 68 14.18 -14.92 -47.19
N ASP A 69 13.72 -15.79 -46.29
CA ASP A 69 13.63 -17.25 -46.50
C ASP A 69 14.96 -17.83 -47.06
N GLY A 70 16.10 -17.35 -46.56
CA GLY A 70 17.45 -17.74 -46.98
C GLY A 70 17.96 -17.09 -48.27
N THR A 71 17.17 -16.24 -48.92
CA THR A 71 17.59 -15.52 -50.14
C THR A 71 17.93 -14.07 -49.81
N ASP A 72 19.10 -13.60 -50.23
CA ASP A 72 19.51 -12.20 -50.09
C ASP A 72 18.49 -11.27 -50.76
N LEU A 73 17.96 -10.32 -49.98
CA LEU A 73 16.95 -9.36 -50.39
C LEU A 73 17.37 -8.57 -51.64
N THR A 74 18.65 -8.29 -51.81
CA THR A 74 19.18 -7.55 -52.97
C THR A 74 19.09 -8.33 -54.28
N LYS A 75 18.95 -9.66 -54.21
CA LYS A 75 18.84 -10.56 -55.37
C LYS A 75 17.40 -10.83 -55.77
N LEU A 76 16.42 -10.42 -54.95
CA LEU A 76 15.00 -10.61 -55.24
C LEU A 76 14.48 -9.55 -56.22
N PRO A 77 13.77 -9.95 -57.29
CA PRO A 77 12.97 -9.04 -58.09
C PRO A 77 11.98 -8.25 -57.23
N ARG A 78 11.69 -7.00 -57.63
CA ARG A 78 10.84 -6.08 -56.83
C ARG A 78 9.41 -6.57 -56.67
N ASP A 79 8.87 -7.20 -57.70
CA ASP A 79 7.54 -7.80 -57.72
C ASP A 79 7.46 -9.05 -56.81
N GLU A 80 8.54 -9.81 -56.74
CA GLU A 80 8.65 -10.95 -55.81
C GLU A 80 8.78 -10.47 -54.36
N LEU A 81 9.61 -9.46 -54.11
CA LEU A 81 9.74 -8.85 -52.79
C LEU A 81 8.40 -8.28 -52.30
N ALA A 82 7.67 -7.57 -53.16
CA ALA A 82 6.36 -6.99 -52.84
C ALA A 82 5.27 -8.02 -52.55
N ARG A 83 5.44 -9.28 -53.00
CA ARG A 83 4.56 -10.41 -52.66
C ARG A 83 4.93 -11.08 -51.34
N ARG A 84 6.21 -11.03 -50.95
CA ARG A 84 6.72 -11.69 -49.75
C ARG A 84 6.72 -10.81 -48.50
N VAL A 85 6.79 -9.49 -48.66
CA VAL A 85 6.91 -8.52 -47.55
C VAL A 85 5.76 -7.53 -47.56
N GLY A 86 4.95 -7.55 -46.50
CA GLY A 86 3.92 -6.57 -46.23
C GLY A 86 4.40 -5.50 -45.27
N VAL A 87 4.06 -4.24 -45.53
CA VAL A 87 4.56 -3.11 -44.74
C VAL A 87 3.42 -2.17 -44.35
N VAL A 88 3.42 -1.79 -43.07
CA VAL A 88 2.55 -0.73 -42.52
C VAL A 88 3.44 0.31 -41.83
N LEU A 89 3.63 1.46 -42.48
CA LEU A 89 4.45 2.54 -41.95
C LEU A 89 3.60 3.54 -41.14
N THR A 90 4.26 4.33 -40.31
CA THR A 90 3.64 5.35 -39.44
C THR A 90 3.03 6.53 -40.20
N GLU A 91 3.47 6.78 -41.45
CA GLU A 91 3.02 7.92 -42.24
C GLU A 91 1.53 7.82 -42.58
N ARG A 92 0.80 8.92 -42.31
CA ARG A 92 -0.62 9.01 -42.66
C ARG A 92 -0.77 8.90 -44.17
N ILE A 93 -1.57 7.92 -44.58
CA ILE A 93 -1.97 7.76 -45.97
C ILE A 93 -3.21 8.62 -46.17
N ASP A 94 -3.21 9.47 -47.20
CA ASP A 94 -4.43 10.07 -47.72
C ASP A 94 -5.12 9.03 -48.61
N PRO A 95 -6.22 8.40 -48.17
CA PRO A 95 -6.87 7.35 -48.93
C PRO A 95 -7.73 7.91 -50.07
N GLY A 96 -7.83 9.24 -50.22
CA GLY A 96 -8.68 9.89 -51.20
C GLY A 96 -10.14 9.47 -51.07
N LEU A 97 -10.74 9.01 -52.17
CA LEU A 97 -12.15 8.60 -52.26
C LEU A 97 -12.37 7.09 -52.11
N LEU A 98 -11.36 6.33 -51.66
CA LEU A 98 -11.46 4.88 -51.55
C LEU A 98 -12.32 4.47 -50.35
N SER A 99 -13.13 3.44 -50.52
CA SER A 99 -13.69 2.66 -49.42
C SER A 99 -12.60 1.83 -48.72
N ALA A 100 -12.87 1.39 -47.49
CA ALA A 100 -11.96 0.50 -46.77
C ALA A 100 -11.66 -0.79 -47.56
N ARG A 101 -12.68 -1.39 -48.21
CA ARG A 101 -12.50 -2.57 -49.07
C ARG A 101 -11.58 -2.29 -50.25
N GLU A 102 -11.78 -1.18 -50.95
CA GLU A 102 -10.94 -0.82 -52.09
C GLU A 102 -9.50 -0.54 -51.65
N LEU A 103 -9.31 0.12 -50.51
CA LEU A 103 -8.00 0.34 -49.91
C LEU A 103 -7.29 -0.97 -49.58
N VAL A 104 -7.99 -1.98 -49.05
CA VAL A 104 -7.45 -3.33 -48.83
C VAL A 104 -7.14 -4.03 -50.16
N GLY A 105 -7.99 -3.83 -51.16
CA GLY A 105 -7.79 -4.34 -52.53
C GLY A 105 -6.47 -3.90 -53.18
N LEU A 106 -5.94 -2.72 -52.82
CA LEU A 106 -4.61 -2.28 -53.27
C LEU A 106 -3.49 -3.24 -52.84
N GLY A 107 -3.70 -4.03 -51.78
CA GLY A 107 -2.78 -5.10 -51.38
C GLY A 107 -2.61 -6.19 -52.44
N ARG A 108 -3.54 -6.33 -53.38
CA ARG A 108 -3.45 -7.36 -54.44
C ARG A 108 -2.65 -6.92 -55.66
N ILE A 109 -2.28 -5.63 -55.76
CA ILE A 109 -1.53 -5.08 -56.91
C ILE A 109 -0.29 -5.92 -57.28
N PRO A 110 0.56 -6.40 -56.35
CA PRO A 110 1.73 -7.22 -56.69
C PRO A 110 1.42 -8.57 -57.36
N HIS A 111 0.17 -9.04 -57.28
CA HIS A 111 -0.30 -10.27 -57.90
C HIS A 111 -1.02 -10.03 -59.24
N LEU A 112 -1.28 -8.77 -59.59
CA LEU A 112 -1.97 -8.39 -60.82
C LEU A 112 -0.97 -8.16 -61.96
N GLY A 113 -1.35 -8.58 -63.17
CA GLY A 113 -0.66 -8.14 -64.40
C GLY A 113 -1.00 -6.69 -64.76
N LEU A 114 -0.22 -6.09 -65.67
CA LEU A 114 -0.30 -4.68 -66.11
C LEU A 114 -1.70 -4.16 -66.52
N ALA A 115 -2.66 -5.04 -66.83
CA ALA A 115 -4.03 -4.69 -67.20
C ALA A 115 -5.11 -5.54 -66.47
N ALA A 116 -4.73 -6.27 -65.43
CA ALA A 116 -5.64 -7.15 -64.71
C ALA A 116 -6.49 -6.39 -63.68
N ARG A 117 -7.77 -6.74 -63.58
CA ARG A 117 -8.66 -6.34 -62.49
C ARG A 117 -8.67 -7.43 -61.42
N LEU A 118 -9.07 -7.07 -60.20
CA LEU A 118 -9.30 -8.05 -59.14
C LEU A 118 -10.28 -9.11 -59.62
N GLY A 119 -9.87 -10.37 -59.54
CA GLY A 119 -10.76 -11.50 -59.78
C GLY A 119 -11.51 -11.90 -58.51
N ARG A 120 -12.44 -12.84 -58.63
CA ARG A 120 -13.17 -13.38 -57.47
C ARG A 120 -12.25 -13.91 -56.37
N ALA A 121 -11.15 -14.57 -56.73
CA ALA A 121 -10.18 -15.07 -55.77
C ALA A 121 -9.47 -13.93 -55.00
N ASP A 122 -9.19 -12.81 -55.65
CA ASP A 122 -8.61 -11.63 -55.00
C ASP A 122 -9.61 -10.97 -54.05
N GLU A 123 -10.88 -10.89 -54.46
CA GLU A 123 -11.96 -10.38 -53.61
C GLU A 123 -12.16 -11.23 -52.36
N GLU A 124 -12.11 -12.56 -52.47
CA GLU A 124 -12.18 -13.49 -51.33
C GLU A 124 -10.99 -13.30 -50.36
N ILE A 125 -9.79 -13.00 -50.87
CA ILE A 125 -8.62 -12.66 -50.04
C ILE A 125 -8.80 -11.32 -49.33
N VAL A 126 -9.36 -10.32 -50.01
CA VAL A 126 -9.68 -9.01 -49.42
C VAL A 126 -10.71 -9.15 -48.30
N ASP A 127 -11.76 -9.94 -48.51
CA ASP A 127 -12.76 -10.26 -47.51
C ASP A 127 -12.16 -10.96 -46.29
N TRP A 128 -11.33 -11.97 -46.54
CA TRP A 128 -10.62 -12.68 -45.48
C TRP A 128 -9.72 -11.72 -44.68
N ALA A 129 -8.97 -10.84 -45.34
CA ALA A 129 -8.06 -9.93 -44.67
C ALA A 129 -8.81 -8.90 -43.79
N LEU A 130 -9.93 -8.37 -44.26
CA LEU A 130 -10.82 -7.51 -43.48
C LEU A 130 -11.40 -8.25 -42.27
N ALA A 131 -11.83 -9.50 -42.43
CA ALA A 131 -12.33 -10.31 -41.33
C ALA A 131 -11.23 -10.62 -40.30
N ALA A 132 -10.04 -10.98 -40.77
CA ALA A 132 -8.90 -11.34 -39.93
C ALA A 132 -8.45 -10.20 -39.02
N THR A 133 -8.57 -8.94 -39.46
CA THR A 133 -8.25 -7.75 -38.63
C THR A 133 -9.45 -7.18 -37.87
N GLY A 134 -10.63 -7.79 -37.98
CA GLY A 134 -11.87 -7.31 -37.36
C GLY A 134 -12.46 -6.07 -38.04
N ALA A 135 -12.03 -5.75 -39.27
CA ALA A 135 -12.45 -4.60 -40.06
C ALA A 135 -13.58 -4.92 -41.07
N GLY A 136 -14.16 -6.13 -41.05
CA GLY A 136 -15.23 -6.53 -41.99
C GLY A 136 -16.43 -5.57 -42.02
N HIS A 137 -16.85 -5.07 -40.85
CA HIS A 137 -17.95 -4.09 -40.73
C HIS A 137 -17.63 -2.70 -41.31
N LEU A 138 -16.36 -2.43 -41.60
CA LEU A 138 -15.89 -1.16 -42.16
C LEU A 138 -15.81 -1.18 -43.68
N ALA A 139 -15.99 -2.35 -44.32
CA ALA A 139 -15.66 -2.58 -45.73
C ALA A 139 -16.22 -1.51 -46.69
N SER A 140 -17.47 -1.07 -46.49
CA SER A 140 -18.15 -0.08 -47.33
C SER A 140 -17.97 1.38 -46.89
N ARG A 141 -17.35 1.63 -45.74
CA ARG A 141 -17.11 3.00 -45.25
C ARG A 141 -16.00 3.66 -46.05
N SER A 142 -16.09 4.97 -46.22
CA SER A 142 -15.00 5.78 -46.75
C SER A 142 -13.77 5.65 -45.84
N ALA A 143 -12.60 5.37 -46.42
CA ALA A 143 -11.37 5.24 -45.66
C ALA A 143 -10.95 6.57 -45.00
N ALA A 144 -11.37 7.71 -45.55
CA ALA A 144 -11.14 9.04 -44.99
C ALA A 144 -11.99 9.33 -43.74
N GLU A 145 -13.04 8.54 -43.48
CA GLU A 145 -13.94 8.69 -42.32
C GLU A 145 -13.60 7.73 -41.17
N LEU A 146 -12.58 6.89 -41.32
CA LEU A 146 -12.18 5.92 -40.31
C LEU A 146 -11.45 6.61 -39.16
N SER A 147 -11.70 6.16 -37.93
CA SER A 147 -10.86 6.55 -36.79
C SER A 147 -9.42 6.03 -36.98
N ASP A 148 -8.46 6.58 -36.24
CA ASP A 148 -7.04 6.16 -36.36
C ASP A 148 -6.88 4.64 -36.11
N GLY A 149 -7.63 4.06 -35.16
CA GLY A 149 -7.65 2.62 -34.90
C GLY A 149 -8.33 1.78 -35.97
N GLU A 150 -9.43 2.27 -36.54
CA GLU A 150 -10.11 1.63 -37.69
C GLU A 150 -9.20 1.64 -38.93
N CYS A 151 -8.60 2.79 -39.22
CA CYS A 151 -7.65 2.97 -40.31
C CYS A 151 -6.45 2.02 -40.16
N GLN A 152 -5.87 1.92 -38.96
CA GLN A 152 -4.77 1.00 -38.68
C GLN A 152 -5.15 -0.47 -38.98
N ARG A 153 -6.34 -0.93 -38.58
CA ARG A 153 -6.82 -2.29 -38.90
C ARG A 153 -7.00 -2.51 -40.39
N VAL A 154 -7.49 -1.50 -41.12
CA VAL A 154 -7.66 -1.54 -42.57
C VAL A 154 -6.29 -1.55 -43.29
N LEU A 155 -5.31 -0.78 -42.82
CA LEU A 155 -3.95 -0.80 -43.34
C LEU A 155 -3.23 -2.13 -43.08
N THR A 156 -3.43 -2.72 -41.90
CA THR A 156 -2.98 -4.09 -41.62
C THR A 156 -3.68 -5.09 -42.53
N ALA A 157 -4.99 -4.98 -42.75
CA ALA A 157 -5.71 -5.84 -43.69
C ALA A 157 -5.17 -5.71 -45.12
N ARG A 158 -4.86 -4.49 -45.58
CA ARG A 158 -4.23 -4.26 -46.88
C ARG A 158 -2.88 -4.99 -46.99
N ALA A 159 -2.05 -4.92 -45.96
CA ALA A 159 -0.77 -5.63 -45.93
C ALA A 159 -0.98 -7.16 -45.89
N LEU A 160 -1.98 -7.67 -45.18
CA LEU A 160 -2.32 -9.10 -45.17
C LEU A 160 -2.90 -9.59 -46.50
N ALA A 161 -3.64 -8.74 -47.22
CA ALA A 161 -4.19 -9.09 -48.52
C ALA A 161 -3.07 -9.36 -49.55
N GLN A 162 -1.85 -8.84 -49.35
CA GLN A 162 -0.67 -9.23 -50.15
C GLN A 162 -0.28 -10.71 -49.95
N GLN A 163 -0.79 -11.38 -48.92
CA GLN A 163 -0.38 -12.71 -48.46
C GLN A 163 1.14 -12.81 -48.20
N PRO A 164 1.71 -11.89 -47.40
CA PRO A 164 3.14 -11.86 -47.18
C PRO A 164 3.61 -13.01 -46.30
N GLY A 165 4.87 -13.40 -46.44
CA GLY A 165 5.55 -14.27 -45.47
C GLY A 165 6.09 -13.49 -44.26
N LEU A 166 6.31 -12.19 -44.44
CA LEU A 166 6.81 -11.25 -43.44
C LEU A 166 5.94 -10.00 -43.42
N LEU A 167 5.40 -9.64 -42.25
CA LEU A 167 4.69 -8.39 -42.02
C LEU A 167 5.53 -7.47 -41.13
N ILE A 168 5.87 -6.29 -41.64
CA ILE A 168 6.63 -5.26 -40.93
C ILE A 168 5.72 -4.08 -40.59
N LEU A 169 5.71 -3.64 -39.33
CA LEU A 169 4.97 -2.47 -38.88
C LEU A 169 5.88 -1.48 -38.16
N ASP A 170 5.85 -0.21 -38.58
CA ASP A 170 6.60 0.88 -37.94
C ASP A 170 5.66 1.72 -37.06
N GLU A 171 5.84 1.63 -35.74
CA GLU A 171 5.06 2.35 -34.73
C GLU A 171 3.53 2.40 -34.98
N PRO A 172 2.86 1.27 -35.29
CA PRO A 172 1.43 1.25 -35.64
C PRO A 172 0.51 1.58 -34.46
N THR A 173 1.08 1.82 -33.28
CA THR A 173 0.37 2.17 -32.05
C THR A 173 0.47 3.65 -31.67
N ALA A 174 1.18 4.48 -32.44
CA ALA A 174 1.49 5.87 -32.08
C ALA A 174 0.24 6.74 -31.83
N PHE A 175 -0.88 6.45 -32.49
CA PHE A 175 -2.13 7.22 -32.40
C PHE A 175 -3.28 6.46 -31.73
N LEU A 176 -2.96 5.34 -31.06
CA LEU A 176 -3.97 4.47 -30.45
C LEU A 176 -4.05 4.66 -28.93
N ASP A 177 -5.28 4.64 -28.41
CA ASP A 177 -5.50 4.55 -26.97
C ASP A 177 -5.02 3.19 -26.41
N VAL A 178 -4.97 3.07 -25.08
CA VAL A 178 -4.45 1.87 -24.39
C VAL A 178 -5.21 0.60 -24.80
N SER A 179 -6.54 0.69 -24.98
CA SER A 179 -7.39 -0.46 -25.34
C SER A 179 -7.13 -0.91 -26.78
N ALA A 180 -7.09 0.04 -27.71
CA ALA A 180 -6.81 -0.19 -29.12
C ALA A 180 -5.38 -0.72 -29.34
N ARG A 181 -4.39 -0.23 -28.58
CA ARG A 181 -3.02 -0.77 -28.58
C ARG A 181 -2.98 -2.24 -28.18
N ALA A 182 -3.56 -2.58 -27.03
CA ALA A 182 -3.60 -3.96 -26.55
C ALA A 182 -4.32 -4.88 -27.54
N ALA A 183 -5.42 -4.41 -28.14
CA ALA A 183 -6.17 -5.15 -29.15
C ALA A 183 -5.35 -5.38 -30.44
N LEU A 184 -4.56 -4.40 -30.89
CA LEU A 184 -3.69 -4.55 -32.06
C LEU A 184 -2.56 -5.55 -31.79
N PHE A 185 -1.90 -5.44 -30.64
CA PHE A 185 -0.87 -6.40 -30.22
C PHE A 185 -1.40 -7.84 -30.15
N GLY A 186 -2.57 -8.03 -29.53
CA GLY A 186 -3.25 -9.32 -29.48
C GLY A 186 -3.62 -9.85 -30.87
N LEU A 187 -4.11 -8.97 -31.76
CA LEU A 187 -4.40 -9.31 -33.15
C LEU A 187 -3.14 -9.76 -33.90
N LEU A 188 -2.05 -9.00 -33.84
CA LEU A 188 -0.80 -9.32 -34.54
C LEU A 188 -0.20 -10.64 -34.04
N ARG A 189 -0.21 -10.88 -32.74
CA ARG A 189 0.24 -12.15 -32.15
C ARG A 189 -0.59 -13.33 -32.62
N LYS A 190 -1.92 -13.17 -32.69
CA LYS A 190 -2.82 -14.19 -33.20
C LYS A 190 -2.55 -14.47 -34.68
N LEU A 191 -2.44 -13.44 -35.50
CA LEU A 191 -2.12 -13.56 -36.93
C LEU A 191 -0.79 -14.26 -37.18
N ALA A 192 0.25 -13.92 -36.41
CA ALA A 192 1.55 -14.59 -36.49
C ALA A 192 1.40 -16.11 -36.37
N ARG A 193 0.72 -16.56 -35.30
CA ARG A 193 0.53 -17.99 -34.99
C ARG A 193 -0.38 -18.70 -35.99
N ASP A 194 -1.57 -18.15 -36.21
CA ASP A 194 -2.62 -18.78 -37.00
C ASP A 194 -2.24 -18.90 -38.49
N GLN A 195 -1.47 -17.93 -39.01
CA GLN A 195 -1.09 -17.86 -40.42
C GLN A 195 0.36 -18.26 -40.69
N GLN A 196 1.12 -18.67 -39.67
CA GLN A 196 2.58 -18.90 -39.78
C GLN A 196 3.31 -17.70 -40.43
N LEU A 197 2.86 -16.51 -40.04
CA LEU A 197 3.37 -15.23 -40.49
C LEU A 197 4.50 -14.79 -39.56
N ALA A 198 5.61 -14.31 -40.09
CA ALA A 198 6.61 -13.61 -39.29
C ALA A 198 6.18 -12.14 -39.15
N VAL A 199 6.08 -11.64 -37.92
CA VAL A 199 5.68 -10.25 -37.68
C VAL A 199 6.82 -9.50 -37.01
N VAL A 200 7.27 -8.39 -37.60
CA VAL A 200 8.26 -7.48 -37.02
C VAL A 200 7.59 -6.13 -36.77
N LEU A 201 7.58 -5.70 -35.52
CA LEU A 201 6.89 -4.50 -35.07
C LEU A 201 7.85 -3.58 -34.33
N SER A 202 7.96 -2.29 -34.68
CA SER A 202 8.58 -1.31 -33.76
C SER A 202 7.53 -0.68 -32.84
N THR A 203 7.92 -0.42 -31.58
CA THR A 203 7.12 0.39 -30.66
C THR A 203 7.99 1.08 -29.62
N HIS A 204 7.43 2.11 -28.99
CA HIS A 204 7.97 2.74 -27.78
C HIS A 204 7.31 2.18 -26.49
N ASP A 205 6.30 1.33 -26.63
CA ASP A 205 5.59 0.72 -25.51
C ASP A 205 6.35 -0.51 -25.00
N LEU A 206 7.34 -0.26 -24.12
CA LEU A 206 8.19 -1.31 -23.59
C LEU A 206 7.39 -2.36 -22.81
N GLU A 207 6.42 -1.94 -22.00
CA GLU A 207 5.66 -2.86 -21.15
C GLU A 207 4.81 -3.83 -21.97
N LEU A 208 4.10 -3.35 -23.00
CA LEU A 208 3.36 -4.25 -23.90
C LEU A 208 4.30 -5.13 -24.71
N ALA A 209 5.45 -4.60 -25.16
CA ALA A 209 6.44 -5.37 -25.89
C ALA A 209 6.94 -6.57 -25.06
N LEU A 210 7.34 -6.34 -23.82
CA LEU A 210 7.86 -7.38 -22.93
C LEU A 210 6.82 -8.45 -22.59
N ARG A 211 5.53 -8.11 -22.54
CA ARG A 211 4.45 -9.05 -22.19
C ARG A 211 3.91 -9.85 -23.38
N VAL A 212 3.91 -9.28 -24.58
CA VAL A 212 3.19 -9.84 -25.73
C VAL A 212 4.12 -10.43 -26.78
N ALA A 213 5.34 -9.91 -26.93
CA ALA A 213 6.28 -10.38 -27.93
C ALA A 213 6.70 -11.84 -27.67
N ASP A 214 6.86 -12.61 -28.74
CA ASP A 214 7.50 -13.93 -28.64
C ASP A 214 9.04 -13.76 -28.73
N ARG A 215 9.54 -12.71 -29.40
CA ARG A 215 10.95 -12.28 -29.39
C ARG A 215 11.10 -10.77 -29.32
N VAL A 216 12.18 -10.29 -28.73
CA VAL A 216 12.48 -8.87 -28.56
C VAL A 216 13.82 -8.55 -29.22
N TRP A 217 13.80 -7.55 -30.09
CA TRP A 217 14.98 -6.93 -30.66
C TRP A 217 15.23 -5.62 -29.94
N LEU A 218 16.28 -5.55 -29.13
CA LEU A 218 16.66 -4.32 -28.43
C LEU A 218 17.78 -3.63 -29.19
N MET A 219 17.50 -2.44 -29.70
CA MET A 219 18.48 -1.59 -30.36
C MET A 219 18.88 -0.43 -29.44
N ASP A 220 20.16 -0.33 -29.10
CA ASP A 220 20.67 0.73 -28.21
C ASP A 220 21.24 1.94 -28.98
N ARG A 221 21.62 2.99 -28.25
CA ARG A 221 22.24 4.20 -28.85
C ARG A 221 23.66 3.99 -29.37
N SER A 222 24.31 2.89 -28.97
CA SER A 222 25.64 2.53 -29.49
C SER A 222 25.56 1.86 -30.86
N GLY A 223 24.35 1.53 -31.33
CA GLY A 223 24.12 0.80 -32.56
C GLY A 223 24.20 -0.72 -32.39
N THR A 224 24.12 -1.24 -31.16
CA THR A 224 24.07 -2.69 -30.90
C THR A 224 22.63 -3.18 -31.00
N LEU A 225 22.44 -4.33 -31.65
CA LEU A 225 21.18 -5.07 -31.70
C LEU A 225 21.28 -6.33 -30.85
N THR A 226 20.39 -6.50 -29.88
CA THR A 226 20.28 -7.72 -29.07
C THR A 226 19.01 -8.46 -29.45
N ASP A 227 19.14 -9.72 -29.86
CA ASP A 227 18.03 -10.62 -30.20
C ASP A 227 17.76 -11.60 -29.04
N THR A 228 16.66 -11.42 -28.33
CA THR A 228 16.36 -12.14 -27.07
C THR A 228 14.84 -12.31 -26.88
N ILE A 229 14.40 -12.67 -25.67
CA ILE A 229 12.99 -12.73 -25.24
C ILE A 229 12.77 -11.72 -24.10
N GLY A 230 11.51 -11.39 -23.82
CA GLY A 230 11.17 -10.41 -22.78
C GLY A 230 11.72 -10.79 -21.41
N GLU A 231 11.60 -12.06 -21.03
CA GLU A 231 11.99 -12.59 -19.73
C GLU A 231 13.50 -12.47 -19.47
N GLU A 232 14.32 -12.85 -20.45
CA GLU A 232 15.78 -12.70 -20.37
C GLU A 232 16.16 -11.22 -20.32
N LEU A 233 15.48 -10.39 -21.12
CA LEU A 233 15.77 -8.97 -21.17
C LEU A 233 15.48 -8.26 -19.83
N MET A 234 14.38 -8.61 -19.16
CA MET A 234 13.99 -8.06 -17.86
C MET A 234 15.05 -8.28 -16.78
N VAL A 235 15.67 -9.45 -16.74
CA VAL A 235 16.67 -9.79 -15.72
C VAL A 235 18.10 -9.42 -16.10
N SER A 236 18.36 -9.09 -17.37
CA SER A 236 19.70 -8.78 -17.87
C SER A 236 20.30 -7.45 -17.36
N GLY A 237 19.47 -6.56 -16.78
CA GLY A 237 19.86 -5.19 -16.40
C GLY A 237 19.98 -4.21 -17.58
N ARG A 238 19.82 -4.67 -18.83
CA ARG A 238 19.94 -3.83 -20.03
C ARG A 238 18.85 -2.76 -20.12
N ILE A 239 17.62 -3.08 -19.71
CA ILE A 239 16.52 -2.10 -19.65
C ILE A 239 16.87 -0.98 -18.69
N SER A 240 17.32 -1.31 -17.47
CA SER A 240 17.74 -0.34 -16.46
C SER A 240 18.89 0.53 -16.98
N ALA A 241 19.88 -0.06 -17.65
CA ALA A 241 21.00 0.70 -18.22
C ALA A 241 20.58 1.65 -19.37
N MET A 242 19.55 1.30 -20.13
CA MET A 242 19.12 2.10 -21.29
C MET A 242 18.08 3.17 -20.98
N PHE A 243 17.17 2.89 -20.04
CA PHE A 243 16.01 3.72 -19.76
C PHE A 243 15.97 4.24 -18.32
N GLY A 244 16.74 3.64 -17.42
CA GLY A 244 16.83 4.06 -16.02
C GLY A 244 17.64 5.35 -15.83
N ASN A 245 17.39 6.01 -14.72
CA ASN A 245 18.12 7.18 -14.23
C ASN A 245 17.92 7.29 -12.71
N ASP A 246 18.53 8.30 -12.07
CA ASP A 246 18.48 8.51 -10.61
C ASP A 246 17.06 8.60 -10.02
N THR A 247 16.05 8.89 -10.85
CA THR A 247 14.65 9.00 -10.43
C THR A 247 13.76 7.86 -10.92
N LEU A 248 14.23 7.04 -11.88
CA LEU A 248 13.42 6.05 -12.56
C LEU A 248 14.17 4.72 -12.65
N HIS A 249 13.68 3.73 -11.90
CA HIS A 249 14.27 2.40 -11.85
C HIS A 249 13.32 1.39 -12.47
N PHE A 250 13.85 0.46 -13.26
CA PHE A 250 13.08 -0.68 -13.75
C PHE A 250 13.08 -1.78 -12.70
N ASP A 251 11.90 -2.26 -12.32
CA ASP A 251 11.71 -3.41 -11.44
C ASP A 251 11.57 -4.69 -12.29
N PRO A 252 12.56 -5.59 -12.30
CA PRO A 252 12.51 -6.83 -13.06
C PRO A 252 11.37 -7.77 -12.64
N ALA A 253 10.89 -7.68 -11.39
CA ALA A 253 9.84 -8.57 -10.89
C ALA A 253 8.46 -8.20 -11.45
N SER A 254 8.15 -6.90 -11.52
CA SER A 254 6.89 -6.41 -12.10
C SER A 254 6.96 -6.13 -13.60
N GLY A 255 8.16 -5.96 -14.15
CA GLY A 255 8.36 -5.54 -15.54
C GLY A 255 7.96 -4.08 -15.79
N MET A 256 7.94 -3.25 -14.73
CA MET A 256 7.50 -1.86 -14.76
C MET A 256 8.59 -0.91 -14.26
N PHE A 257 8.48 0.37 -14.63
CA PHE A 257 9.30 1.41 -14.01
C PHE A 257 8.66 1.93 -12.72
N THR A 258 9.49 2.10 -11.70
CA THR A 258 9.14 2.72 -10.42
C THR A 258 9.94 4.00 -10.25
N ILE A 259 9.29 5.03 -9.72
CA ILE A 259 9.99 6.23 -9.29
C ILE A 259 10.61 5.93 -7.93
N VAL A 260 11.93 6.10 -7.81
CA VAL A 260 12.64 5.97 -6.54
C VAL A 260 13.04 7.37 -6.11
N ASP A 261 12.68 7.74 -4.89
CA ASP A 261 13.10 8.99 -4.26
C ASP A 261 14.22 8.63 -3.28
N ASP A 262 15.49 8.96 -3.53
CA ASP A 262 16.62 8.54 -2.68
C ASP A 262 16.69 9.30 -1.32
N GLY A 263 15.58 9.94 -0.93
CA GLY A 263 15.42 10.66 0.33
C GLY A 263 15.36 9.77 1.57
N ASP A 264 15.51 10.40 2.73
CA ASP A 264 15.38 9.75 4.03
C ASP A 264 13.91 9.37 4.27
N HIS A 265 13.54 8.17 3.81
CA HIS A 265 12.16 7.71 3.85
C HIS A 265 11.71 7.43 5.28
N ARG A 266 10.57 8.03 5.62
CA ARG A 266 9.83 7.71 6.84
C ARG A 266 9.28 6.29 6.77
N THR A 267 9.02 5.69 7.91
CA THR A 267 8.66 4.26 7.98
C THR A 267 7.22 4.10 8.42
N ALA A 268 6.48 3.25 7.72
CA ALA A 268 5.08 2.91 8.00
C ALA A 268 4.92 1.40 8.00
N ARG A 269 4.12 0.83 8.91
CA ARG A 269 3.78 -0.61 8.88
C ARG A 269 2.43 -0.77 8.20
N ILE A 270 2.36 -1.57 7.13
CA ILE A 270 1.11 -1.78 6.38
C ILE A 270 0.47 -3.11 6.79
N GLU A 271 -0.72 -3.04 7.36
CA GLU A 271 -1.56 -4.17 7.75
C GLU A 271 -2.79 -4.23 6.84
N ALA A 272 -2.63 -4.83 5.66
CA ALA A 272 -3.69 -4.96 4.66
C ALA A 272 -3.50 -6.22 3.80
N ALA A 273 -4.59 -6.74 3.24
CA ALA A 273 -4.54 -7.79 2.22
C ALA A 273 -4.36 -7.20 0.80
N GLU A 274 -3.90 -8.01 -0.14
CA GLU A 274 -3.91 -7.63 -1.56
C GLU A 274 -5.35 -7.56 -2.09
N PRO A 275 -5.67 -6.64 -3.05
CA PRO A 275 -4.78 -5.71 -3.74
C PRO A 275 -4.59 -4.35 -3.01
N LEU A 276 -5.24 -4.17 -1.86
CA LEU A 276 -5.27 -2.90 -1.13
C LEU A 276 -3.89 -2.57 -0.54
N ARG A 277 -3.14 -3.58 -0.06
CA ARG A 277 -1.76 -3.43 0.39
C ARG A 277 -0.89 -2.76 -0.68
N SER A 278 -0.86 -3.30 -1.91
CA SER A 278 -0.12 -2.69 -3.02
C SER A 278 -0.56 -1.25 -3.33
N ALA A 279 -1.86 -0.95 -3.21
CA ALA A 279 -2.37 0.40 -3.44
C ALA A 279 -1.88 1.39 -2.36
N VAL A 280 -1.91 0.99 -1.09
CA VAL A 280 -1.39 1.77 0.04
C VAL A 280 0.13 1.94 -0.07
N THR A 281 0.87 0.90 -0.42
CA THR A 281 2.32 0.98 -0.65
C THR A 281 2.67 2.03 -1.70
N ARG A 282 1.95 2.07 -2.83
CA ARG A 282 2.18 3.10 -3.87
C ARG A 282 1.91 4.52 -3.39
N VAL A 283 0.89 4.70 -2.53
CA VAL A 283 0.63 6.01 -1.91
C VAL A 283 1.77 6.38 -0.99
N LEU A 284 2.20 5.46 -0.12
CA LEU A 284 3.30 5.68 0.82
C LEU A 284 4.60 6.04 0.11
N SER A 285 5.02 5.27 -0.90
CA SER A 285 6.25 5.54 -1.65
C SER A 285 6.26 6.93 -2.28
N ARG A 286 5.12 7.37 -2.84
CA ARG A 286 4.99 8.71 -3.41
C ARG A 286 5.05 9.83 -2.38
N GLU A 287 4.68 9.56 -1.13
CA GLU A 287 4.69 10.52 -0.03
C GLU A 287 5.98 10.42 0.83
N GLY A 288 7.01 9.72 0.35
CA GLY A 288 8.30 9.58 1.05
C GLY A 288 8.28 8.57 2.21
N TRP A 289 7.38 7.58 2.16
CA TRP A 289 7.27 6.53 3.16
C TRP A 289 7.64 5.15 2.59
N ARG A 290 8.22 4.31 3.44
CA ARG A 290 8.51 2.90 3.14
C ARG A 290 7.82 1.96 4.11
N ASP A 291 7.38 0.80 3.62
CA ASP A 291 6.86 -0.27 4.47
C ASP A 291 7.99 -0.83 5.35
N GLY A 292 7.71 -1.05 6.63
CA GLY A 292 8.72 -1.55 7.55
C GLY A 292 8.19 -1.81 8.96
N ASP A 293 8.92 -2.67 9.66
CA ASP A 293 8.57 -3.19 10.97
C ASP A 293 8.82 -2.20 12.12
N SER A 294 9.85 -1.38 11.99
CA SER A 294 10.16 -0.28 12.91
C SER A 294 9.56 1.01 12.35
N ALA A 295 8.24 1.15 12.44
CA ALA A 295 7.50 2.22 11.80
C ALA A 295 7.16 3.40 12.74
N GLU A 296 7.02 4.60 12.18
CA GLU A 296 6.45 5.77 12.86
C GLU A 296 4.91 5.72 12.92
N ILE A 297 4.28 5.05 11.95
CA ILE A 297 2.83 4.90 11.85
C ILE A 297 2.44 3.47 11.46
N ILE A 298 1.22 3.07 11.79
CA ILE A 298 0.63 1.81 11.34
C ILE A 298 -0.58 2.15 10.46
N LEU A 299 -0.67 1.57 9.28
CA LEU A 299 -1.83 1.68 8.41
C LEU A 299 -2.55 0.34 8.36
N THR A 300 -3.76 0.29 8.90
CA THR A 300 -4.64 -0.87 8.75
C THR A 300 -5.69 -0.54 7.71
N ALA A 301 -5.75 -1.31 6.62
CA ALA A 301 -6.69 -1.04 5.53
C ALA A 301 -7.61 -2.25 5.31
N THR A 302 -8.91 -2.00 5.38
CA THR A 302 -9.95 -3.04 5.20
C THR A 302 -10.62 -2.92 3.83
N ASP A 303 -10.88 -1.69 3.40
CA ASP A 303 -11.35 -1.32 2.07
C ASP A 303 -10.81 0.06 1.66
N VAL A 304 -11.20 0.54 0.48
CA VAL A 304 -10.71 1.82 -0.08
C VAL A 304 -11.26 3.05 0.62
N ASP A 305 -12.33 2.95 1.40
CA ASP A 305 -12.92 4.05 2.15
C ASP A 305 -12.53 4.01 3.64
N THR A 306 -11.95 2.89 4.11
CA THR A 306 -11.64 2.63 5.51
C THR A 306 -10.17 2.25 5.71
N ILE A 307 -9.31 3.27 5.76
CA ILE A 307 -7.89 3.17 6.14
C ILE A 307 -7.68 3.84 7.49
N ALA A 308 -7.38 3.03 8.51
CA ALA A 308 -6.99 3.53 9.82
C ALA A 308 -5.49 3.83 9.84
N VAL A 309 -5.13 5.11 9.97
CA VAL A 309 -3.76 5.56 10.20
C VAL A 309 -3.58 5.78 11.69
N ARG A 310 -2.79 4.91 12.32
CA ARG A 310 -2.50 4.96 13.75
C ARG A 310 -1.11 5.52 13.99
N THR A 311 -1.06 6.56 14.81
CA THR A 311 0.15 7.22 15.31
C THR A 311 0.26 6.99 16.82
N MET A 312 1.37 7.41 17.41
CA MET A 312 1.52 7.40 18.88
C MET A 312 0.47 8.27 19.60
N ALA A 313 -0.08 9.30 18.95
CA ALA A 313 -1.04 10.23 19.55
C ALA A 313 -2.51 9.78 19.43
N GLY A 314 -2.80 8.79 18.57
CA GLY A 314 -4.15 8.33 18.29
C GLY A 314 -4.28 7.75 16.87
N ALA A 315 -5.51 7.46 16.47
CA ALA A 315 -5.82 6.94 15.14
C ALA A 315 -6.85 7.82 14.42
N GLU A 316 -6.68 7.95 13.10
CA GLU A 316 -7.61 8.61 12.20
C GLU A 316 -8.01 7.64 11.09
N ILE A 317 -9.28 7.69 10.68
CA ILE A 317 -9.81 6.84 9.59
C ILE A 317 -10.06 7.74 8.39
N VAL A 318 -9.46 7.39 7.25
CA VAL A 318 -9.59 8.12 5.98
C VAL A 318 -9.85 7.15 4.83
N ALA A 319 -10.40 7.67 3.74
CA ALA A 319 -10.41 6.95 2.47
C ALA A 319 -9.02 6.99 1.82
N LEU A 320 -8.72 6.00 0.96
CA LEU A 320 -7.47 5.90 0.21
C LEU A 320 -7.16 7.17 -0.60
N ARG A 321 -8.20 7.83 -1.12
CA ARG A 321 -8.07 9.10 -1.86
C ARG A 321 -7.55 10.26 -1.01
N ASP A 322 -7.82 10.23 0.30
CA ASP A 322 -7.48 11.29 1.25
C ASP A 322 -6.19 11.00 2.04
N LEU A 323 -5.72 9.73 1.98
CA LEU A 323 -4.50 9.28 2.63
C LEU A 323 -3.25 10.15 2.34
N PRO A 324 -2.99 10.61 1.08
CA PRO A 324 -1.83 11.47 0.82
C PRO A 324 -1.82 12.74 1.66
N GLN A 325 -2.98 13.39 1.84
CA GLN A 325 -3.09 14.62 2.60
C GLN A 325 -2.84 14.39 4.09
N LEU A 326 -3.33 13.27 4.63
CA LEU A 326 -3.07 12.86 6.00
C LEU A 326 -1.59 12.54 6.22
N LEU A 327 -0.94 11.78 5.33
CA LEU A 327 0.48 11.43 5.47
C LEU A 327 1.40 12.67 5.55
N ARG A 328 1.08 13.74 4.81
CA ARG A 328 1.81 15.01 4.86
C ARG A 328 1.59 15.78 6.16
N SER A 329 0.46 15.59 6.84
CA SER A 329 0.16 16.26 8.11
C SER A 329 0.74 15.53 9.33
N VAL A 330 1.10 14.24 9.20
CA VAL A 330 1.74 13.48 10.27
C VAL A 330 3.11 14.11 10.60
N PRO A 331 3.32 14.64 11.81
CA PRO A 331 4.60 15.25 12.18
C PRO A 331 5.70 14.18 12.23
N ALA A 332 6.93 14.57 11.86
CA ALA A 332 8.10 13.71 12.02
C ALA A 332 8.32 13.39 13.51
N GLY A 333 8.51 12.11 13.83
CA GLY A 333 8.69 11.64 15.19
C GLY A 333 9.92 10.76 15.35
N SER A 334 10.56 10.84 16.51
CA SER A 334 11.62 9.88 16.91
C SER A 334 11.05 8.56 17.45
N HIS A 335 9.72 8.45 17.56
CA HIS A 335 9.06 7.27 18.07
C HIS A 335 9.04 6.14 17.04
N ARG A 336 9.09 4.90 17.52
CA ARG A 336 9.00 3.71 16.66
C ARG A 336 8.03 2.69 17.26
N CYS A 337 7.19 2.13 16.41
CA CYS A 337 6.34 0.99 16.74
C CYS A 337 7.22 -0.22 17.03
N VAL A 338 6.81 -0.98 18.03
CA VAL A 338 7.48 -2.21 18.46
C VAL A 338 6.78 -3.42 17.85
N GLN A 339 7.56 -4.46 17.57
CA GLN A 339 7.08 -5.71 17.02
C GLN A 339 6.07 -6.38 17.96
N ALA A 340 4.99 -6.94 17.39
CA ALA A 340 3.85 -7.42 18.18
C ALA A 340 4.21 -8.54 19.17
N ASP A 341 5.18 -9.39 18.81
CA ASP A 341 5.73 -10.45 19.67
C ASP A 341 6.46 -9.87 20.91
N GLN A 342 7.24 -8.82 20.72
CA GLN A 342 7.91 -8.09 21.80
C GLN A 342 6.90 -7.41 22.72
N VAL A 343 5.85 -6.80 22.16
CA VAL A 343 4.76 -6.21 22.96
C VAL A 343 4.04 -7.29 23.76
N ALA A 344 3.67 -8.40 23.14
CA ALA A 344 3.02 -9.52 23.83
C ALA A 344 3.90 -10.11 24.95
N SER A 345 5.20 -10.26 24.71
CA SER A 345 6.17 -10.73 25.71
C SER A 345 6.27 -9.77 26.90
N ALA A 346 6.37 -8.46 26.65
CA ALA A 346 6.39 -7.45 27.72
C ALA A 346 5.09 -7.47 28.56
N LEU A 347 3.92 -7.54 27.91
CA LEU A 347 2.64 -7.63 28.61
C LEU A 347 2.50 -8.93 29.42
N ALA A 348 3.01 -10.05 28.92
CA ALA A 348 3.04 -11.31 29.66
C ALA A 348 3.94 -11.21 30.90
N GLN A 349 5.11 -10.59 30.80
CA GLN A 349 6.00 -10.36 31.95
C GLN A 349 5.35 -9.44 32.99
N LEU A 350 4.73 -8.34 32.57
CA LEU A 350 4.00 -7.44 33.47
C LEU A 350 2.89 -8.15 34.24
N SER A 351 2.20 -9.12 33.63
CA SER A 351 1.12 -9.87 34.30
C SER A 351 1.57 -10.61 35.57
N THR A 352 2.87 -10.87 35.72
CA THR A 352 3.45 -11.52 36.90
C THR A 352 3.59 -10.60 38.12
N VAL A 353 3.51 -9.27 37.93
CA VAL A 353 3.61 -8.28 39.02
C VAL A 353 2.40 -8.37 39.95
N SER A 354 1.20 -8.31 39.38
CA SER A 354 -0.07 -8.60 40.05
C SER A 354 -1.21 -8.72 39.05
N SER A 355 -2.38 -9.18 39.49
CA SER A 355 -3.59 -9.26 38.65
C SER A 355 -4.03 -7.95 38.03
N TYR A 356 -3.59 -6.79 38.53
CA TYR A 356 -3.89 -5.48 37.94
C TYR A 356 -3.06 -5.16 36.70
N PHE A 357 -1.90 -5.81 36.51
CA PHE A 357 -1.04 -5.65 35.34
C PHE A 357 -1.41 -6.62 34.22
N ALA A 358 -2.28 -7.59 34.49
CA ALA A 358 -2.68 -8.59 33.51
C ALA A 358 -3.63 -8.01 32.45
N VAL A 359 -3.20 -8.11 31.18
CA VAL A 359 -4.01 -7.88 29.99
C VAL A 359 -3.77 -9.03 29.03
N SER A 360 -4.86 -9.64 28.55
CA SER A 360 -4.77 -10.72 27.56
C SER A 360 -4.59 -10.14 26.15
N THR A 361 -3.95 -10.88 25.24
CA THR A 361 -3.68 -10.41 23.88
C THR A 361 -4.07 -11.43 22.82
N GLY A 362 -4.28 -10.99 21.57
CA GLY A 362 -4.50 -11.87 20.42
C GLY A 362 -5.97 -12.18 20.13
N GLN A 363 -6.31 -13.45 19.92
CA GLN A 363 -7.71 -13.83 19.71
C GLN A 363 -8.53 -13.58 20.99
N ILE A 364 -9.71 -12.99 20.83
CA ILE A 364 -10.62 -12.72 21.95
C ILE A 364 -10.98 -14.06 22.60
N PRO A 365 -10.72 -14.25 23.90
CA PRO A 365 -11.03 -15.50 24.59
C PRO A 365 -12.53 -15.76 24.64
N ASP A 366 -12.94 -17.01 24.86
CA ASP A 366 -14.33 -17.35 25.12
C ASP A 366 -14.89 -16.57 26.34
N GLY A 367 -16.11 -16.08 26.21
CA GLY A 367 -16.83 -15.32 27.24
C GLY A 367 -17.44 -14.01 26.74
N ASP A 368 -18.05 -13.26 27.65
CA ASP A 368 -18.68 -11.96 27.35
C ASP A 368 -17.60 -10.86 27.34
N TRP A 369 -16.96 -10.68 26.17
CA TRP A 369 -16.02 -9.60 25.89
C TRP A 369 -16.68 -8.52 25.04
N ARG A 370 -16.50 -7.26 25.45
CA ARG A 370 -17.10 -6.09 24.78
C ARG A 370 -16.05 -5.00 24.57
N PRO A 371 -16.21 -4.12 23.56
CA PRO A 371 -15.37 -2.95 23.43
C PRO A 371 -15.46 -2.09 24.70
N VAL A 372 -14.32 -1.63 25.23
CA VAL A 372 -14.29 -0.86 26.50
C VAL A 372 -15.11 0.42 26.43
N ALA A 373 -15.28 0.98 25.23
CA ALA A 373 -16.12 2.15 25.01
C ALA A 373 -17.56 1.95 25.51
N GLN A 374 -18.11 0.73 25.41
CA GLN A 374 -19.45 0.42 25.91
C GLN A 374 -19.58 0.63 27.42
N LEU A 375 -18.49 0.50 28.18
CA LEU A 375 -18.51 0.66 29.64
C LEU A 375 -18.92 2.09 30.06
N TYR A 376 -18.70 3.09 29.21
CA TYR A 376 -19.04 4.49 29.52
C TYR A 376 -20.03 5.12 28.52
N THR A 377 -20.43 4.41 27.46
CA THR A 377 -21.53 4.81 26.57
C THR A 377 -22.84 4.09 26.87
N ASP A 378 -22.82 2.87 27.41
CA ASP A 378 -24.01 2.10 27.81
C ASP A 378 -24.24 2.22 29.33
N GLU A 379 -25.24 3.01 29.70
CA GLU A 379 -25.58 3.29 31.10
C GLU A 379 -26.16 2.07 31.83
N GLN A 380 -26.95 1.23 31.15
CA GLN A 380 -27.56 0.04 31.76
C GLN A 380 -26.51 -1.01 32.05
N LEU A 381 -25.57 -1.21 31.11
CA LEU A 381 -24.42 -2.07 31.31
C LEU A 381 -23.58 -1.62 32.52
N LEU A 382 -23.25 -0.33 32.57
CA LEU A 382 -22.45 0.24 33.66
C LEU A 382 -23.16 0.12 35.01
N ALA A 383 -24.47 0.41 35.07
CA ALA A 383 -25.27 0.26 36.28
C ALA A 383 -25.24 -1.19 36.80
N GLY A 384 -25.41 -2.17 35.91
CA GLY A 384 -25.35 -3.59 36.27
C GLY A 384 -23.98 -4.02 36.79
N VAL A 385 -22.90 -3.52 36.19
CA VAL A 385 -21.52 -3.77 36.66
C VAL A 385 -21.31 -3.20 38.06
N VAL A 386 -21.75 -1.97 38.31
CA VAL A 386 -21.64 -1.32 39.62
C VAL A 386 -22.47 -2.04 40.67
N GLU A 387 -23.67 -2.51 40.31
CA GLU A 387 -24.54 -3.26 41.22
C GLU A 387 -23.89 -4.58 41.66
N ARG A 388 -23.29 -5.34 40.73
CA ARG A 388 -22.53 -6.54 41.09
C ARG A 388 -21.33 -6.25 41.99
N VAL A 389 -20.67 -5.10 41.82
CA VAL A 389 -19.62 -4.65 42.75
C VAL A 389 -20.21 -4.38 44.13
N ARG A 390 -21.37 -3.72 44.19
CA ARG A 390 -22.10 -3.40 45.43
C ARG A 390 -22.44 -4.66 46.22
N GLU A 391 -23.03 -5.65 45.55
CA GLU A 391 -23.37 -6.96 46.11
C GLU A 391 -22.13 -7.68 46.63
N ARG A 392 -21.05 -7.74 45.83
CA ARG A 392 -19.80 -8.41 46.23
C ARG A 392 -19.19 -7.84 47.51
N ILE A 393 -19.16 -6.52 47.64
CA ILE A 393 -18.51 -5.85 48.79
C ILE A 393 -19.47 -5.63 49.96
N GLY A 394 -20.75 -5.98 49.82
CA GLY A 394 -21.78 -5.78 50.85
C GLY A 394 -21.99 -4.31 51.23
N ALA A 395 -21.77 -3.37 50.31
CA ALA A 395 -21.87 -1.94 50.61
C ALA A 395 -23.31 -1.43 50.41
N PRO A 396 -23.97 -0.82 51.42
CA PRO A 396 -25.31 -0.27 51.25
C PRO A 396 -25.32 0.99 50.36
N ASP A 397 -24.23 1.75 50.33
CA ASP A 397 -24.12 3.01 49.59
C ASP A 397 -23.52 2.81 48.19
N LEU A 398 -24.27 3.21 47.15
CA LEU A 398 -23.86 3.15 45.74
C LEU A 398 -22.52 3.86 45.47
N ARG A 399 -22.21 4.94 46.21
CA ARG A 399 -20.95 5.71 46.05
C ARG A 399 -19.73 4.86 46.40
N VAL A 400 -19.86 3.93 47.35
CA VAL A 400 -18.79 2.98 47.73
C VAL A 400 -18.54 2.01 46.58
N ALA A 401 -19.60 1.47 45.98
CA ALA A 401 -19.51 0.56 44.85
C ALA A 401 -18.87 1.24 43.63
N VAL A 402 -19.33 2.44 43.27
CA VAL A 402 -18.74 3.22 42.17
C VAL A 402 -17.27 3.56 42.45
N SER A 403 -16.95 4.03 43.65
CA SER A 403 -15.57 4.35 44.02
C SER A 403 -14.65 3.13 43.89
N THR A 404 -15.12 1.97 44.34
CA THR A 404 -14.37 0.70 44.27
C THR A 404 -14.17 0.25 42.83
N PHE A 405 -15.24 0.29 42.03
CA PHE A 405 -15.19 -0.04 40.61
C PHE A 405 -14.24 0.87 39.84
N TYR A 406 -14.41 2.18 39.97
CA TYR A 406 -13.61 3.19 39.29
C TYR A 406 -12.12 3.08 39.68
N LEU A 407 -11.83 2.91 40.98
CA LEU A 407 -10.46 2.69 41.46
C LEU A 407 -9.85 1.43 40.83
N GLY A 408 -10.60 0.33 40.81
CA GLY A 408 -10.12 -0.94 40.26
C GLY A 408 -9.87 -0.90 38.74
N PHE A 409 -10.68 -0.14 38.01
CA PHE A 409 -10.49 0.09 36.57
C PHE A 409 -9.31 1.01 36.30
N ALA A 410 -9.22 2.16 37.01
CA ALA A 410 -8.08 3.06 36.93
C ALA A 410 -6.76 2.37 37.29
N ALA A 411 -6.75 1.51 38.31
CA ALA A 411 -5.58 0.74 38.69
C ALA A 411 -5.08 -0.16 37.56
N ARG A 412 -5.96 -0.77 36.76
CA ARG A 412 -5.54 -1.61 35.62
C ARG A 412 -4.90 -0.80 34.51
N LEU A 413 -5.54 0.30 34.10
CA LEU A 413 -5.02 1.18 33.06
C LEU A 413 -3.65 1.75 33.45
N TRP A 414 -3.52 2.26 34.68
CA TRP A 414 -2.24 2.75 35.18
C TRP A 414 -1.20 1.64 35.32
N SER A 415 -1.57 0.45 35.79
CA SER A 415 -0.63 -0.67 35.94
C SER A 415 -0.06 -1.09 34.59
N ILE A 416 -0.89 -1.27 33.57
CA ILE A 416 -0.43 -1.67 32.23
C ILE A 416 0.45 -0.58 31.62
N GLY A 417 -0.01 0.68 31.63
CA GLY A 417 0.71 1.77 30.99
C GLY A 417 1.99 2.18 31.72
N LEU A 418 1.94 2.34 33.04
CA LEU A 418 3.12 2.66 33.86
C LEU A 418 4.11 1.50 33.87
N GLY A 419 3.63 0.26 33.98
CA GLY A 419 4.46 -0.94 33.89
C GLY A 419 5.18 -1.03 32.55
N GLY A 420 4.46 -0.81 31.44
CA GLY A 420 5.05 -0.79 30.10
C GLY A 420 6.22 0.20 29.99
N LEU A 421 6.03 1.43 30.45
CA LEU A 421 7.07 2.45 30.42
C LEU A 421 8.22 2.15 31.38
N ALA A 422 7.93 1.82 32.64
CA ALA A 422 8.94 1.68 33.69
C ALA A 422 9.77 0.40 33.56
N GLU A 423 9.17 -0.71 33.14
CA GLU A 423 9.85 -2.02 33.06
C GLU A 423 10.44 -2.27 31.67
N HIS A 424 9.79 -1.77 30.61
CA HIS A 424 10.15 -2.11 29.23
C HIS A 424 10.47 -0.90 28.33
N GLY A 425 10.24 0.33 28.80
CA GLY A 425 10.39 1.54 27.98
C GLY A 425 9.36 1.61 26.84
N LEU A 426 8.19 1.00 27.04
CA LEU A 426 7.12 0.87 26.04
C LEU A 426 5.88 1.64 26.45
N LEU A 427 5.47 2.61 25.62
CA LEU A 427 4.15 3.18 25.71
C LEU A 427 3.15 2.21 25.06
N VAL A 428 2.52 1.37 25.88
CA VAL A 428 1.45 0.48 25.43
C VAL A 428 0.27 1.32 24.97
N ASP A 429 -0.17 1.14 23.72
CA ASP A 429 -1.32 1.84 23.18
C ASP A 429 -2.60 1.28 23.81
N LEU A 430 -3.19 2.06 24.71
CA LEU A 430 -4.42 1.70 25.41
C LEU A 430 -5.64 2.35 24.77
N HIS A 431 -5.58 2.85 23.53
CA HIS A 431 -6.70 3.53 22.90
C HIS A 431 -8.00 2.70 22.95
N ARG A 432 -9.14 3.37 23.13
CA ARG A 432 -10.45 2.73 23.34
C ARG A 432 -10.90 1.79 22.21
N ASP A 433 -10.41 1.98 21.00
CA ASP A 433 -10.81 1.19 19.83
C ASP A 433 -10.15 -0.20 19.79
N GLN A 434 -9.05 -0.41 20.53
CA GLN A 434 -8.37 -1.71 20.62
C GLN A 434 -8.63 -2.45 21.92
N LEU A 435 -9.10 -1.73 22.95
CA LEU A 435 -9.24 -2.26 24.29
C LEU A 435 -10.63 -2.87 24.49
N TRP A 436 -10.65 -4.12 24.91
CA TRP A 436 -11.84 -4.88 25.24
C TRP A 436 -11.87 -5.17 26.72
N PHE A 437 -13.07 -5.33 27.27
CA PHE A 437 -13.26 -5.71 28.65
C PHE A 437 -14.24 -6.87 28.78
N SER A 438 -14.03 -7.66 29.82
CA SER A 438 -14.98 -8.66 30.31
C SER A 438 -15.12 -8.46 31.81
N GLU A 439 -16.33 -8.65 32.33
CA GLU A 439 -16.61 -8.50 33.75
C GLU A 439 -17.19 -9.80 34.32
N SER A 440 -16.69 -10.19 35.48
CA SER A 440 -17.20 -11.32 36.25
C SER A 440 -17.15 -11.00 37.74
N GLY A 441 -18.31 -11.00 38.41
CA GLY A 441 -18.43 -10.77 39.85
C GLY A 441 -17.88 -9.41 40.31
N GLY A 442 -18.12 -8.34 39.56
CA GLY A 442 -17.62 -6.99 39.82
C GLY A 442 -16.12 -6.80 39.60
N SER A 443 -15.44 -7.71 38.89
CA SER A 443 -14.03 -7.59 38.52
C SER A 443 -13.89 -7.48 36.99
N VAL A 444 -13.18 -6.44 36.55
CA VAL A 444 -12.90 -6.21 35.12
C VAL A 444 -11.64 -6.98 34.71
N ARG A 445 -11.64 -7.56 33.52
CA ARG A 445 -10.45 -8.04 32.81
C ARG A 445 -10.32 -7.27 31.51
N LEU A 446 -9.09 -7.04 31.06
CA LEU A 446 -8.79 -6.31 29.84
C LEU A 446 -8.18 -7.23 28.77
N HIS A 447 -8.45 -6.89 27.52
CA HIS A 447 -7.93 -7.60 26.36
C HIS A 447 -7.55 -6.64 25.23
N LEU A 448 -6.42 -6.91 24.58
CA LEU A 448 -5.91 -6.18 23.41
C LEU A 448 -5.81 -7.14 22.22
N ARG A 449 -6.72 -7.00 21.25
CA ARG A 449 -6.77 -7.92 20.10
C ARG A 449 -5.49 -7.88 19.27
N HIS A 450 -4.98 -6.67 19.04
CA HIS A 450 -3.73 -6.42 18.31
C HIS A 450 -2.87 -5.49 19.17
N PRO A 451 -2.01 -6.03 20.05
CA PRO A 451 -1.27 -5.21 21.01
C PRO A 451 -0.25 -4.34 20.27
N ILE A 452 -0.37 -3.03 20.45
CA ILE A 452 0.52 -2.02 19.87
C ILE A 452 1.26 -1.31 20.99
N ALA A 453 2.56 -1.08 20.81
CA ALA A 453 3.32 -0.22 21.69
C ALA A 453 4.34 0.61 20.93
N TRP A 454 4.69 1.74 21.52
CA TRP A 454 5.62 2.71 20.97
C TRP A 454 6.84 2.86 21.87
N ARG A 455 8.02 2.94 21.26
CA ARG A 455 9.24 3.35 21.95
C ARG A 455 9.49 4.82 21.65
N ALA A 456 9.41 5.67 22.67
CA ALA A 456 9.58 7.11 22.55
C ALA A 456 10.07 7.72 23.86
N ALA A 457 11.13 8.53 23.79
CA ALA A 457 11.54 9.36 24.92
C ALA A 457 10.50 10.46 25.17
N GLY A 458 10.20 10.79 26.42
CA GLY A 458 9.25 11.86 26.74
C GLY A 458 7.77 11.49 26.54
N SER A 459 7.44 10.19 26.51
CA SER A 459 6.08 9.70 26.24
C SER A 459 5.16 9.67 27.46
N GLU A 460 5.64 10.17 28.61
CA GLU A 460 4.94 10.11 29.89
C GLU A 460 3.62 10.88 29.86
N ARG A 461 3.60 12.05 29.20
CA ARG A 461 2.38 12.86 29.02
C ARG A 461 1.32 12.15 28.17
N LEU A 462 1.73 11.38 27.17
CA LEU A 462 0.80 10.63 26.33
C LEU A 462 0.14 9.50 27.10
N LEU A 463 0.84 8.87 28.05
CA LEU A 463 0.21 7.91 28.95
C LEU A 463 -0.91 8.58 29.78
N VAL A 464 -0.68 9.80 30.28
CA VAL A 464 -1.71 10.53 31.04
C VAL A 464 -2.93 10.80 30.17
N ASP A 465 -2.72 11.21 28.92
CA ASP A 465 -3.82 11.39 27.97
C ASP A 465 -4.58 10.09 27.70
N MET A 466 -3.88 9.00 27.38
CA MET A 466 -4.52 7.70 27.13
C MET A 466 -5.35 7.24 28.33
N VAL A 467 -4.84 7.36 29.55
CA VAL A 467 -5.57 6.90 30.74
C VAL A 467 -6.67 7.88 31.15
N LEU A 468 -6.35 9.17 31.26
CA LEU A 468 -7.30 10.17 31.76
C LEU A 468 -8.29 10.64 30.70
N ARG A 469 -7.83 11.11 29.54
CA ARG A 469 -8.70 11.67 28.51
C ARG A 469 -9.51 10.57 27.83
N ASP A 470 -8.86 9.47 27.43
CA ASP A 470 -9.53 8.49 26.57
C ASP A 470 -10.41 7.50 27.35
N HIS A 471 -10.17 7.31 28.65
CA HIS A 471 -10.93 6.36 29.49
C HIS A 471 -11.54 6.97 30.75
N LEU A 472 -10.72 7.48 31.67
CA LEU A 472 -11.20 7.82 33.01
C LEU A 472 -12.13 9.03 33.03
N THR A 473 -11.95 10.00 32.14
CA THR A 473 -12.84 11.17 32.01
C THR A 473 -14.22 10.77 31.45
N PRO A 474 -14.33 10.02 30.34
CA PRO A 474 -15.60 9.45 29.89
C PRO A 474 -16.27 8.59 30.96
N LEU A 475 -15.51 7.73 31.63
CA LEU A 475 -16.04 6.87 32.69
C LEU A 475 -16.53 7.69 33.90
N ALA A 476 -15.81 8.73 34.30
CA ALA A 476 -16.22 9.61 35.37
C ALA A 476 -17.54 10.33 35.04
N ALA A 477 -17.72 10.76 33.79
CA ALA A 477 -18.99 11.32 33.33
C ALA A 477 -20.12 10.27 33.37
N ALA A 478 -19.84 9.04 32.96
CA ALA A 478 -20.82 7.96 32.94
C ALA A 478 -21.28 7.55 34.35
N VAL A 479 -20.36 7.30 35.29
CA VAL A 479 -20.74 6.89 36.64
C VAL A 479 -21.47 8.00 37.41
N ARG A 480 -21.22 9.27 37.08
CA ARG A 480 -21.94 10.42 37.66
C ARG A 480 -23.39 10.55 37.18
N ARG A 481 -23.78 9.87 36.10
CA ARG A 481 -25.19 9.76 35.71
C ARG A 481 -25.96 8.77 36.59
N LEU A 482 -25.27 7.79 37.17
CA LEU A 482 -25.87 6.81 38.08
C LEU A 482 -26.25 7.38 39.46
N GLY A 483 -25.67 8.53 39.85
CA GLY A 483 -25.96 9.15 41.13
C GLY A 483 -25.02 10.29 41.51
N PRO A 484 -25.22 10.91 42.70
CA PRO A 484 -24.46 12.07 43.17
C PRO A 484 -23.03 11.69 43.58
N ILE A 485 -22.11 11.71 42.63
CA ILE A 485 -20.73 11.29 42.79
C ILE A 485 -19.81 12.47 42.48
N SER A 486 -18.91 12.82 43.41
CA SER A 486 -18.00 13.95 43.21
C SER A 486 -16.87 13.60 42.27
N GLN A 487 -16.59 14.52 41.34
CA GLN A 487 -15.44 14.43 40.46
C GLN A 487 -14.11 14.40 41.22
N ARG A 488 -14.00 15.13 42.35
CA ARG A 488 -12.78 15.12 43.18
C ARG A 488 -12.48 13.74 43.78
N LEU A 489 -13.52 12.99 44.15
CA LEU A 489 -13.37 11.61 44.62
C LEU A 489 -12.77 10.73 43.51
N LEU A 490 -13.34 10.80 42.30
CA LEU A 490 -12.91 10.00 41.16
C LEU A 490 -11.49 10.32 40.72
N LEU A 491 -11.14 11.61 40.63
CA LEU A 491 -9.75 12.05 40.37
C LEU A 491 -8.78 11.55 41.45
N GLY A 492 -9.19 11.62 42.71
CA GLY A 492 -8.42 11.06 43.81
C GLY A 492 -8.20 9.55 43.74
N ASN A 493 -9.20 8.82 43.23
CA ASN A 493 -9.07 7.38 43.00
C ASN A 493 -8.12 7.10 41.84
N ALA A 494 -8.18 7.88 40.75
CA ALA A 494 -7.23 7.78 39.64
C ALA A 494 -5.78 8.03 40.12
N ALA A 495 -5.57 9.07 40.93
CA ALA A 495 -4.28 9.39 41.53
C ALA A 495 -3.77 8.29 42.48
N SER A 496 -4.66 7.76 43.33
CA SER A 496 -4.31 6.66 44.26
C SER A 496 -3.96 5.38 43.49
N ALA A 497 -4.67 5.10 42.40
CA ALA A 497 -4.38 3.98 41.51
C ALA A 497 -3.00 4.09 40.86
N LEU A 498 -2.60 5.28 40.39
CA LEU A 498 -1.28 5.53 39.82
C LEU A 498 -0.15 5.24 40.83
N LEU A 499 -0.23 5.80 42.03
CA LEU A 499 0.75 5.54 43.09
C LEU A 499 0.71 4.08 43.58
N GLY A 500 -0.47 3.46 43.55
CA GLY A 500 -0.65 2.04 43.84
C GLY A 500 0.09 1.13 42.85
N ALA A 501 0.00 1.45 41.56
CA ALA A 501 0.72 0.74 40.49
C ALA A 501 2.24 0.87 40.68
N ALA A 502 2.74 2.09 40.92
CA ALA A 502 4.17 2.31 41.18
C ALA A 502 4.70 1.52 42.39
N ARG A 503 3.92 1.47 43.49
CA ARG A 503 4.26 0.67 44.67
C ARG A 503 4.22 -0.83 44.41
N ALA A 504 3.32 -1.30 43.53
CA ALA A 504 3.28 -2.70 43.15
C ALA A 504 4.53 -3.12 42.36
N LEU A 505 4.98 -2.27 41.42
CA LEU A 505 6.24 -2.47 40.69
C LEU A 505 7.45 -2.53 41.64
N SER A 506 7.57 -1.54 42.54
CA SER A 506 8.65 -1.51 43.54
C SER A 506 8.68 -2.75 44.42
N ARG A 507 7.52 -3.21 44.93
CA ARG A 507 7.43 -4.44 45.73
C ARG A 507 7.85 -5.68 44.95
N HIS A 508 7.55 -5.74 43.65
CA HIS A 508 7.91 -6.86 42.80
C HIS A 508 9.42 -6.92 42.53
N ARG A 509 10.08 -5.76 42.34
CA ARG A 509 11.54 -5.67 42.18
C ARG A 509 12.33 -5.84 43.48
N GLY A 510 11.72 -5.49 44.61
CA GLY A 510 12.34 -5.59 45.94
C GLY A 510 13.31 -4.45 46.28
N GLY A 511 13.23 -3.30 45.59
CA GLY A 511 14.08 -2.13 45.81
C GLY A 511 13.46 -1.01 46.64
N GLU A 512 14.25 0.03 46.91
CA GLU A 512 13.80 1.22 47.63
C GLU A 512 12.87 2.07 46.75
N LEU A 513 11.62 2.23 47.19
CA LEU A 513 10.56 2.91 46.42
C LEU A 513 10.99 4.28 45.85
N ALA A 514 11.79 5.05 46.58
CA ALA A 514 12.28 6.36 46.16
C ALA A 514 13.10 6.34 44.87
N ALA A 515 13.87 5.27 44.65
CA ALA A 515 14.80 5.10 43.55
C ALA A 515 14.20 4.29 42.39
N GLU A 516 12.99 3.75 42.55
CA GLU A 516 12.35 2.90 41.57
C GLU A 516 11.87 3.70 40.35
N PRO A 517 12.19 3.28 39.11
CA PRO A 517 11.80 4.00 37.89
C PRO A 517 10.30 4.25 37.80
N GLY A 518 9.48 3.26 38.17
CA GLY A 518 8.02 3.39 38.18
C GLY A 518 7.50 4.44 39.17
N TRP A 519 8.19 4.63 40.30
CA TRP A 519 7.83 5.65 41.28
C TRP A 519 8.24 7.05 40.83
N ILE A 520 9.45 7.21 40.30
CA ILE A 520 9.94 8.48 39.74
C ILE A 520 9.01 8.93 38.61
N LEU A 521 8.69 8.01 37.69
CA LEU A 521 7.77 8.25 36.59
C LEU A 521 6.38 8.66 37.09
N ALA A 522 5.78 7.86 37.99
CA ALA A 522 4.46 8.15 38.54
C ALA A 522 4.40 9.51 39.26
N ARG A 523 5.46 9.90 39.98
CA ARG A 523 5.56 11.23 40.59
C ARG A 523 5.56 12.35 39.56
N GLY A 524 6.34 12.21 38.48
CA GLY A 524 6.38 13.20 37.41
C GLY A 524 5.04 13.40 36.71
N LEU A 525 4.19 12.37 36.64
CA LEU A 525 2.85 12.50 36.05
C LEU A 525 1.91 13.42 36.86
N PHE A 526 2.19 13.69 38.14
CA PHE A 526 1.38 14.62 38.94
C PHE A 526 1.59 16.10 38.58
N ASP A 527 2.57 16.41 37.71
CA ASP A 527 2.73 17.74 37.14
C ASP A 527 1.63 18.07 36.12
N ASP A 528 0.88 17.07 35.64
CA ASP A 528 -0.30 17.28 34.80
C ASP A 528 -1.42 17.98 35.58
N GLU A 529 -1.99 19.05 35.02
CA GLU A 529 -3.02 19.87 35.66
C GLU A 529 -4.25 19.07 36.12
N ARG A 530 -4.58 17.96 35.45
CA ARG A 530 -5.72 17.10 35.80
C ARG A 530 -5.49 16.27 37.07
N LEU A 531 -4.23 15.98 37.38
CA LEU A 531 -3.82 15.26 38.59
C LEU A 531 -3.29 16.21 39.68
N SER A 532 -2.90 17.42 39.30
CA SER A 532 -2.41 18.44 40.21
C SER A 532 -3.37 18.70 41.36
N GLY A 533 -2.82 18.80 42.57
CA GLY A 533 -3.59 19.07 43.77
C GLY A 533 -4.48 17.92 44.27
N THR A 534 -4.42 16.72 43.68
CA THR A 534 -5.11 15.50 44.19
C THR A 534 -4.30 14.74 45.25
N ILE A 535 -2.98 14.94 45.23
CA ILE A 535 -1.98 14.40 46.15
C ILE A 535 -1.02 15.53 46.52
N SER A 536 -0.57 15.57 47.76
CA SER A 536 0.48 16.46 48.26
C SER A 536 1.65 15.61 48.76
N PHE A 537 2.83 15.79 48.17
CA PHE A 537 4.05 15.10 48.60
C PHE A 537 4.72 15.88 49.73
N ASN A 538 5.10 15.20 50.82
CA ASN A 538 5.68 15.82 52.00
C ASN A 538 7.16 15.46 52.11
N GLY A 539 8.10 16.39 51.88
CA GLY A 539 9.51 16.37 52.34
C GLY A 539 10.40 15.18 51.92
N SER A 540 9.97 13.93 52.10
CA SER A 540 10.60 12.70 51.61
C SER A 540 10.21 12.40 50.16
N SER A 541 11.01 11.56 49.52
CA SER A 541 10.78 11.08 48.15
C SER A 541 9.58 10.13 48.04
N THR A 542 8.99 9.65 49.14
CA THR A 542 7.94 8.61 49.11
C THR A 542 6.65 8.93 49.88
N ASP A 543 6.69 9.88 50.82
CA ASP A 543 5.52 10.24 51.62
C ASP A 543 4.59 11.20 50.89
N TYR A 544 3.31 10.90 50.96
CA TYR A 544 2.28 11.72 50.37
C TYR A 544 0.98 11.67 51.16
N ARG A 545 0.20 12.74 51.01
CA ARG A 545 -1.15 12.87 51.55
C ARG A 545 -2.13 13.07 50.41
N ARG A 546 -3.18 12.26 50.37
CA ARG A 546 -4.31 12.50 49.47
C ARG A 546 -5.10 13.72 49.96
N THR A 547 -5.32 14.68 49.07
CA THR A 547 -6.05 15.94 49.34
C THR A 547 -7.52 15.83 48.93
N SER A 548 -7.86 14.84 48.12
CA SER A 548 -9.23 14.47 47.73
C SER A 548 -9.83 13.45 48.72
N CYS A 549 -11.13 13.58 49.03
CA CYS A 549 -11.83 12.74 50.02
C CYS A 549 -11.73 11.23 49.69
N CYS A 550 -11.33 10.41 50.66
CA CYS A 550 -11.49 8.96 50.60
C CYS A 550 -12.85 8.58 51.22
N LEU A 551 -13.65 7.77 50.54
CA LEU A 551 -14.95 7.32 51.04
C LEU A 551 -14.85 6.47 52.33
N PHE A 552 -13.63 6.08 52.72
CA PHE A 552 -13.34 5.11 53.78
C PHE A 552 -13.49 5.62 55.22
N TYR A 553 -14.10 6.80 55.45
CA TYR A 553 -14.22 7.37 56.81
C TYR A 553 -15.61 7.85 57.23
N ARG A 554 -16.73 7.39 56.64
CA ARG A 554 -18.08 7.84 57.07
C ARG A 554 -19.23 6.82 56.88
N THR A 555 -19.59 6.10 57.94
CA THR A 555 -20.95 5.61 58.29
C THR A 555 -21.00 5.47 59.81
N PRO A 556 -22.07 5.86 60.53
CA PRO A 556 -23.33 5.11 60.47
C PRO A 556 -24.52 5.77 59.74
N ASP A 557 -24.68 7.10 59.71
CA ASP A 557 -25.84 7.75 59.06
C ASP A 557 -25.45 8.66 57.87
N ALA A 558 -24.62 8.14 56.96
CA ALA A 558 -23.75 8.95 56.08
C ALA A 558 -24.42 10.07 55.25
N GLY A 559 -24.06 11.32 55.59
CA GLY A 559 -24.32 12.56 54.85
C GLY A 559 -23.43 12.83 53.60
N LEU A 560 -23.33 14.11 53.22
CA LEU A 560 -23.15 14.62 51.84
C LEU A 560 -21.77 14.48 51.17
N CYS A 561 -21.81 14.41 49.83
CA CYS A 561 -20.70 14.74 48.94
C CYS A 561 -21.21 15.36 47.62
N GLY A 562 -20.62 16.51 47.26
CA GLY A 562 -20.97 17.40 46.15
C GLY A 562 -20.98 18.86 46.61
N ASP A 563 -19.95 19.40 47.27
CA ASP A 563 -18.53 19.17 47.00
C ASP A 563 -17.64 19.40 48.24
N CYS A 564 -18.07 18.90 49.41
CA CYS A 564 -17.48 19.39 50.65
C CYS A 564 -16.21 18.67 51.13
N THR A 565 -15.23 19.52 51.47
CA THR A 565 -14.05 19.42 52.35
C THR A 565 -14.39 19.25 53.85
N LEU A 566 -15.51 18.56 54.15
CA LEU A 566 -16.23 18.41 55.43
C LEU A 566 -16.89 19.72 55.93
N THR A 567 -18.19 19.74 56.28
CA THR A 567 -18.86 20.99 56.72
C THR A 567 -18.78 21.25 58.23
N HIS A 568 -18.73 20.19 59.05
CA HIS A 568 -17.86 20.02 60.21
C HIS A 568 -17.73 18.52 60.51
N LYS A 569 -16.87 18.23 61.48
CA LYS A 569 -16.16 16.99 61.78
C LYS A 569 -16.39 16.61 63.25
N PRO A 570 -15.96 15.42 63.70
CA PRO A 570 -16.28 14.91 65.03
C PRO A 570 -15.50 15.67 66.11
N GLU A 571 -16.17 16.07 67.20
CA GLU A 571 -15.55 16.14 68.52
C GLU A 571 -15.67 14.76 69.17
N THR A 572 -14.53 14.17 69.52
CA THR A 572 -14.46 13.06 70.46
C THR A 572 -14.82 13.59 71.83
N ASP A 573 -16.06 13.38 72.30
CA ASP A 573 -16.36 13.71 73.69
C ASP A 573 -15.87 12.60 74.63
N SER A 574 -14.99 13.07 75.50
CA SER A 574 -14.40 12.44 76.66
C SER A 574 -15.44 12.23 77.76
N ARG A 575 -16.05 11.05 77.86
CA ARG A 575 -16.36 10.32 79.12
C ARG A 575 -17.40 9.23 78.83
N LEU A 576 -17.03 7.99 79.20
CA LEU A 576 -17.83 6.76 79.20
C LEU A 576 -17.89 6.12 77.79
N GLU A 577 -17.54 4.86 77.57
CA GLU A 577 -17.75 3.66 78.40
C GLU A 577 -16.52 2.74 78.28
N LYS A 578 -15.60 2.68 79.25
CA LYS A 578 -15.60 1.78 80.43
C LYS A 578 -15.87 0.30 80.10
N GLY A 579 -14.82 -0.53 80.24
CA GLY A 579 -14.98 -1.92 80.71
C GLY A 579 -14.07 -3.01 80.13
N SER A 580 -12.75 -2.93 80.30
CA SER A 580 -11.78 -4.05 80.44
C SER A 580 -10.38 -3.49 80.11
N THR A 581 -9.40 -3.38 81.01
CA THR A 581 -9.09 -4.04 82.28
C THR A 581 -8.41 -3.06 83.21
#